data_AF-A0AAE3DT50-F1
#
_entry.id   AF-A0AAE3DT50-F1
#
_cell.length_a   1.000
_cell.length_b   1.000
_cell.length_c   1.000
_cell.angle_alpha   90.00
_cell.angle_beta   90.00
_cell.angle_gamma   90.00
#
_symmetry.space_group_name_H-M   'P 1'
#
loop_
_entity.id
_entity.type
_entity.pdbx_description
1 polymer ?
#
loop_
_entity_poly.entity_id
_entity_poly.type
_entity_poly.pdbx_seq_one_letter_code
_entity_poly.pdbx_strand_id
1 'polypeptide(L)'
;MKEQIFLGVIGFSGGLVIAGGVIALMVGLGVITRFIGISHTAKHVRIFEDAILLGSVFGTLMTVYQPTIPLDAAGLAVLGLFSGIFVGGWILALAEIVNIFPILTRRIGLTKGLSLVVIAIALGKMSGSLIHFYFRW
;
A
#
# COMPACT_ATOMS: atom_id res chain seq x y z
N MET A 1 -8.67 0.54 35.40
CA MET A 1 -9.55 1.45 34.61
C MET A 1 -8.78 2.55 33.89
N LYS A 2 -7.91 3.34 34.56
CA LYS A 2 -7.08 4.39 33.91
C LYS A 2 -6.14 3.84 32.82
N GLU A 3 -5.52 2.67 33.05
CA GLU A 3 -4.63 2.01 32.08
C GLU A 3 -5.37 1.55 30.82
N GLN A 4 -6.60 1.03 30.94
CA GLN A 4 -7.41 0.61 29.79
C GLN A 4 -7.83 1.81 28.94
N ILE A 5 -8.16 2.94 29.58
CA ILE A 5 -8.47 4.19 28.88
C ILE A 5 -7.22 4.71 28.15
N PHE A 6 -6.06 4.66 28.81
CA PHE A 6 -4.79 5.08 28.20
C PHE A 6 -4.39 4.22 27.01
N LEU A 7 -4.46 2.89 27.15
CA LEU A 7 -4.23 1.94 26.06
C LEU A 7 -5.24 2.13 24.91
N GLY A 8 -6.50 2.41 25.24
CA GLY A 8 -7.55 2.73 24.26
C GLY A 8 -7.22 3.98 23.45
N VAL A 9 -6.74 5.05 24.09
CA VAL A 9 -6.33 6.29 23.42
C VAL A 9 -5.13 6.05 22.49
N ILE A 10 -4.12 5.31 22.97
CA ILE A 10 -2.95 4.96 22.14
C ILE A 10 -3.39 4.13 20.94
N GLY A 11 -4.18 3.08 21.15
CA GLY A 11 -4.68 2.22 20.08
C GLY A 11 -5.51 2.98 19.05
N PHE A 12 -6.39 3.88 19.50
CA PHE A 12 -7.19 4.72 18.62
C PHE A 12 -6.34 5.70 17.81
N SER A 13 -5.36 6.35 18.44
CA SER A 13 -4.44 7.26 17.75
C SER A 13 -3.59 6.54 16.70
N GLY A 14 -3.05 5.37 17.03
CA GLY A 14 -2.33 4.51 16.09
C GLY A 14 -3.19 4.09 14.91
N GLY A 15 -4.45 3.70 15.19
CA GLY A 15 -5.42 3.36 14.15
C GLY A 15 -5.68 4.51 13.17
N LEU A 16 -5.84 5.75 13.66
CA LEU A 16 -6.03 6.93 12.81
C LEU A 16 -4.81 7.21 11.93
N VAL A 17 -3.60 7.11 12.48
CA VAL A 17 -2.35 7.31 11.74
C VAL A 17 -2.20 6.26 10.63
N ILE A 18 -2.45 4.98 10.95
CA ILE A 18 -2.36 3.89 9.97
C ILE A 18 -3.43 4.05 8.88
N ALA A 19 -4.68 4.34 9.25
CA ALA A 19 -5.76 4.54 8.28
C ALA A 19 -5.46 5.71 7.32
N GLY A 20 -5.00 6.84 7.86
CA GLY A 20 -4.56 7.98 7.05
C GLY A 20 -3.40 7.61 6.11
N GLY A 21 -2.42 6.85 6.61
CA GLY A 21 -1.30 6.36 5.82
C GLY A 21 -1.74 5.46 4.66
N VAL A 22 -2.62 4.49 4.91
CA VAL A 22 -3.11 3.55 3.88
C VAL A 22 -3.90 4.29 2.80
N ILE A 23 -4.82 5.18 3.17
CA ILE A 23 -5.60 5.96 2.20
C ILE A 23 -4.69 6.88 1.37
N ALA A 24 -3.74 7.57 2.01
CA ALA A 24 -2.77 8.42 1.33
C ALA A 24 -1.91 7.61 0.34
N LEU A 25 -1.47 6.42 0.73
CA LEU A 25 -0.72 5.50 -0.12
C LEU A 25 -1.57 5.07 -1.32
N MET A 26 -2.83 4.69 -1.10
CA MET A 26 -3.68 4.14 -2.14
C MET A 26 -4.12 5.17 -3.19
N VAL A 27 -4.36 6.41 -2.75
CA VAL A 27 -4.60 7.55 -3.64
C VAL A 27 -3.30 7.99 -4.31
N GLY A 28 -2.20 8.07 -3.56
CA GLY A 28 -0.89 8.50 -4.06
C GLY A 28 -0.32 7.56 -5.13
N LEU A 29 -0.57 6.25 -5.02
CA LEU A 29 -0.21 5.31 -6.08
C LEU A 29 -1.15 5.37 -7.29
N GLY A 30 -2.33 5.98 -7.17
CA GLY A 30 -3.32 6.04 -8.24
C GLY A 30 -4.06 4.71 -8.49
N VAL A 31 -4.00 3.75 -7.55
CA VAL A 31 -4.72 2.47 -7.70
C VAL A 31 -6.22 2.72 -7.87
N ILE A 32 -6.79 3.54 -6.98
CA ILE A 32 -8.24 3.85 -6.95
C ILE A 32 -8.65 4.60 -8.22
N THR A 33 -7.92 5.66 -8.57
CA THR A 33 -8.23 6.51 -9.72
C THR A 33 -8.14 5.75 -11.04
N ARG A 34 -7.26 4.74 -11.11
CA ARG A 34 -7.11 3.89 -12.29
C ARG A 34 -8.25 2.89 -12.46
N PHE A 35 -8.69 2.23 -11.39
CA PHE A 35 -9.88 1.37 -11.46
C PHE A 35 -11.13 2.16 -11.87
N ILE A 36 -11.27 3.39 -11.37
CA ILE A 36 -12.36 4.30 -11.74
C ILE A 36 -12.24 4.74 -13.22
N GLY A 37 -11.02 5.00 -13.68
CA GLY A 37 -10.74 5.38 -15.07
C GLY A 37 -11.07 4.26 -16.07
N ILE A 38 -10.67 3.02 -15.78
CA ILE A 38 -10.92 1.85 -16.64
C ILE A 38 -12.41 1.49 -16.69
N SER A 39 -13.11 1.59 -15.54
CA SER A 39 -14.54 1.30 -15.46
C SER A 39 -15.43 2.41 -16.03
N HIS A 40 -14.85 3.51 -16.54
CA HIS A 40 -15.55 4.70 -17.03
C HIS A 40 -16.60 5.25 -16.06
N THR A 41 -16.44 4.98 -14.76
CA THR A 41 -17.45 5.25 -13.72
C THR A 41 -16.95 6.33 -12.76
N ALA A 42 -16.47 7.45 -13.33
CA ALA A 42 -15.99 8.60 -12.54
C ALA A 42 -17.06 9.23 -11.64
N LYS A 43 -18.35 8.99 -11.91
CA LYS A 43 -19.46 9.53 -11.12
C LYS A 43 -19.67 8.78 -9.79
N HIS A 44 -19.19 7.55 -9.65
CA HIS A 44 -19.40 6.71 -8.45
C HIS A 44 -18.13 6.39 -7.68
N VAL A 45 -17.20 7.35 -7.56
CA VAL A 45 -15.98 7.22 -6.75
C VAL A 45 -16.27 6.72 -5.33
N ARG A 46 -17.33 7.26 -4.70
CA ARG A 46 -17.70 6.91 -3.31
C ARG A 46 -17.98 5.42 -3.12
N ILE A 47 -18.54 4.74 -4.12
CA ILE A 47 -18.83 3.30 -4.01
C ILE A 47 -17.53 2.49 -3.94
N PHE A 48 -16.50 2.90 -4.68
CA PHE A 48 -15.18 2.27 -4.60
C PHE A 48 -14.55 2.51 -3.24
N GLU A 49 -14.58 3.75 -2.74
CA GLU A 49 -14.07 4.10 -1.41
C GLU A 49 -14.78 3.31 -0.30
N ASP A 50 -16.11 3.23 -0.33
CA ASP A 50 -16.91 2.46 0.64
C ASP A 50 -16.60 0.97 0.56
N ALA A 51 -16.40 0.40 -0.63
CA ALA A 51 -16.01 -1.00 -0.81
C ALA A 51 -14.62 -1.29 -0.23
N ILE A 52 -13.67 -0.36 -0.41
CA ILE A 52 -12.33 -0.45 0.16
C ILE A 52 -12.38 -0.38 1.69
N LEU A 53 -13.18 0.54 2.23
CA LEU A 53 -13.38 0.68 3.67
C LEU A 53 -13.98 -0.59 4.27
N LEU A 54 -15.04 -1.12 3.66
CA LEU A 54 -15.66 -2.38 4.07
C LEU A 54 -14.69 -3.55 3.99
N GLY A 55 -13.93 -3.66 2.90
CA GLY A 55 -12.89 -4.69 2.75
C GLY A 55 -11.79 -4.59 3.81
N SER A 56 -11.37 -3.37 4.16
CA SER A 56 -10.34 -3.12 5.18
C SER A 56 -10.83 -3.46 6.60
N VAL A 57 -12.07 -3.10 6.92
CA VAL A 57 -12.70 -3.49 8.20
C VAL A 57 -12.84 -5.01 8.28
N PHE A 58 -13.34 -5.64 7.22
CA PHE A 58 -13.49 -7.10 7.16
C PHE A 58 -12.15 -7.83 7.28
N GLY A 59 -11.13 -7.38 6.54
CA GLY A 59 -9.77 -7.95 6.60
C GLY A 59 -9.16 -7.80 8.00
N THR A 60 -9.33 -6.64 8.63
CA THR A 60 -8.85 -6.41 10.01
C THR A 60 -9.53 -7.36 11.00
N LEU A 61 -10.85 -7.55 10.90
CA LEU A 61 -11.58 -8.49 11.76
C LEU A 61 -11.08 -9.93 11.57
N MET A 62 -10.85 -10.35 10.31
CA MET A 62 -10.29 -11.68 10.02
C MET A 62 -8.88 -11.87 10.60
N THR A 63 -8.00 -10.86 10.50
CA THR A 63 -6.64 -10.92 11.03
C THR A 63 -6.60 -10.89 12.56
N VAL A 64 -7.47 -10.12 13.21
CA VAL A 64 -7.50 -9.97 14.67
C VAL A 64 -8.13 -11.18 15.35
N TYR A 65 -9.30 -11.64 14.88
CA TYR A 65 -10.02 -12.73 15.53
C TYR A 65 -9.56 -14.13 15.09
N GLN A 66 -8.78 -14.23 14.00
CA GLN A 66 -8.28 -15.48 13.41
C GLN A 66 -9.29 -16.64 13.47
N PRO A 67 -10.54 -16.44 12.98
CA PRO A 67 -11.50 -17.52 12.99
C PRO A 67 -10.99 -18.64 12.06
N THR A 68 -10.93 -19.87 12.57
CA THR A 68 -10.70 -21.06 11.74
C THR A 68 -11.96 -21.35 10.94
N ILE A 69 -12.06 -20.71 9.78
CA ILE A 69 -13.10 -21.00 8.80
C ILE A 69 -12.62 -22.18 7.97
N PRO A 70 -13.31 -23.34 7.96
CA PRO A 70 -13.00 -24.43 7.05
C PRO A 70 -13.36 -24.01 5.63
N LEU A 71 -12.41 -23.36 4.94
CA LEU A 71 -12.55 -23.05 3.52
C LEU A 71 -12.24 -24.30 2.71
N ASP A 72 -13.23 -24.76 1.97
CA ASP A 72 -13.06 -25.78 0.94
C ASP A 72 -12.15 -25.25 -0.20
N ALA A 73 -11.64 -26.14 -1.05
CA ALA A 73 -10.73 -25.81 -2.14
C ALA A 73 -11.30 -24.73 -3.08
N ALA A 74 -12.62 -24.72 -3.30
CA ALA A 74 -13.30 -23.70 -4.08
C ALA A 74 -13.21 -22.31 -3.42
N GLY A 75 -13.34 -22.22 -2.10
CA GLY A 75 -13.20 -20.96 -1.35
C GLY A 75 -11.78 -20.40 -1.42
N LEU A 76 -10.78 -21.27 -1.30
CA LEU A 76 -9.37 -20.88 -1.45
C LEU A 76 -9.04 -20.42 -2.87
N ALA A 77 -9.58 -21.08 -3.89
CA ALA A 77 -9.39 -20.68 -5.29
C ALA A 77 -9.96 -19.28 -5.56
N VAL A 78 -11.16 -19.00 -5.03
CA VAL A 78 -11.81 -17.68 -5.16
C VAL A 78 -11.00 -16.60 -4.44
N LEU A 79 -10.56 -16.84 -3.20
CA LEU A 79 -9.71 -15.90 -2.47
C LEU A 79 -8.36 -15.68 -3.17
N GLY A 80 -7.75 -16.73 -3.71
CA GLY A 80 -6.52 -16.66 -4.48
C GLY A 80 -6.68 -15.80 -5.74
N LEU A 81 -7.80 -15.95 -6.45
CA LEU A 81 -8.12 -15.13 -7.62
C LEU A 81 -8.26 -13.65 -7.25
N PHE A 82 -9.04 -13.33 -6.21
CA PHE A 82 -9.22 -11.96 -5.74
C PHE A 82 -7.90 -11.33 -5.26
N SER A 83 -7.09 -12.10 -4.52
CA SER A 83 -5.74 -11.67 -4.13
C SER A 83 -4.86 -11.40 -5.34
N GLY A 84 -4.93 -12.23 -6.38
CA GLY A 84 -4.19 -12.04 -7.63
C GLY A 84 -4.60 -10.76 -8.37
N ILE A 85 -5.90 -10.49 -8.49
CA ILE A 85 -6.41 -9.25 -9.09
C ILE A 85 -5.93 -8.03 -8.30
N PHE A 86 -5.99 -8.09 -6.97
CA PHE A 86 -5.52 -7.03 -6.09
C PHE A 86 -4.02 -6.76 -6.29
N VAL A 87 -3.17 -7.79 -6.19
CA VAL A 87 -1.72 -7.65 -6.39
C VAL A 87 -1.39 -7.16 -7.80
N GLY A 88 -2.12 -7.63 -8.82
CA GLY A 88 -1.99 -7.13 -10.19
C GLY A 88 -2.28 -5.63 -10.31
N GLY A 89 -3.30 -5.14 -9.62
CA GLY A 89 -3.62 -3.71 -9.54
C GLY A 89 -2.50 -2.88 -8.90
N TRP A 90 -1.88 -3.39 -7.84
CA TRP A 90 -0.73 -2.75 -7.19
C TRP A 90 0.50 -2.68 -8.10
N ILE A 91 0.83 -3.76 -8.78
CA ILE A 91 1.96 -3.80 -9.73
C ILE A 91 1.73 -2.81 -10.87
N LEU A 92 0.51 -2.78 -11.41
CA LEU A 92 0.14 -1.89 -12.49
C LEU A 92 0.25 -0.41 -12.09
N ALA A 93 -0.20 -0.05 -10.88
CA ALA A 93 -0.09 1.29 -10.33
C ALA A 93 1.38 1.70 -10.10
N LEU A 94 2.18 0.81 -9.51
CA LEU A 94 3.62 1.04 -9.33
C LEU A 94 4.34 1.28 -10.66
N ALA A 95 4.03 0.49 -11.69
CA ALA A 95 4.63 0.64 -13.01
C ALA A 95 4.37 2.03 -13.62
N GLU A 96 3.17 2.58 -13.41
CA GLU A 96 2.82 3.91 -13.92
C GLU A 96 3.59 5.03 -13.19
N ILE A 97 3.75 4.91 -11.88
CA ILE A 97 4.53 5.88 -11.09
C ILE A 97 6.01 5.84 -11.47
N VAL A 98 6.54 4.64 -11.74
CA VAL A 98 7.91 4.48 -12.23
C VAL A 98 8.07 5.19 -13.58
N ASN A 99 7.08 5.15 -14.46
CA ASN A 99 7.11 5.88 -15.73
C ASN A 99 7.03 7.41 -15.56
N ILE A 100 6.43 7.89 -14.47
CA ILE A 100 6.39 9.34 -14.14
C ILE A 100 7.75 9.83 -13.66
N PHE A 101 8.57 8.98 -13.03
CA PHE A 101 9.86 9.37 -12.46
C PHE A 101 10.86 9.97 -13.49
N PRO A 102 11.06 9.39 -14.69
CA PRO A 102 11.84 10.02 -15.76
C PRO A 102 11.31 11.39 -16.20
N ILE A 103 9.98 11.57 -16.20
CA ILE A 103 9.35 12.84 -16.58
C ILE A 103 9.64 13.90 -15.52
N LEU A 104 9.48 13.54 -14.24
CA LEU A 104 9.79 14.39 -13.11
C LEU A 104 11.26 14.82 -13.13
N THR A 105 12.18 13.87 -13.30
CA THR A 105 13.63 14.14 -13.36
C THR A 105 14.03 15.06 -14.52
N ARG A 106 13.35 14.95 -15.67
CA ARG A 106 13.53 15.89 -16.78
C ARG A 106 12.96 17.28 -16.46
N ARG A 107 11.80 17.37 -15.80
CA ARG A 107 11.14 18.65 -15.40
C ARG A 107 11.96 19.45 -14.41
N ILE A 108 12.61 18.80 -13.44
CA ILE A 108 13.51 19.44 -12.47
C ILE A 108 14.88 19.80 -13.07
N GLY A 109 15.09 19.59 -14.37
CA GLY A 109 16.35 19.90 -15.06
C GLY A 109 17.50 18.92 -14.77
N LEU A 110 17.23 17.78 -14.13
CA LEU A 110 18.23 16.80 -13.71
C LEU A 110 18.59 15.80 -14.81
N THR A 111 18.74 16.27 -16.05
CA THR A 111 18.95 15.42 -17.23
C THR A 111 20.34 14.78 -17.31
N LYS A 112 21.35 15.37 -16.66
CA LYS A 112 22.73 14.82 -16.58
C LYS A 112 23.05 14.11 -15.26
N GLY A 113 22.11 14.03 -14.31
CA GLY A 113 22.37 13.56 -12.94
C GLY A 113 21.67 12.25 -12.53
N LEU A 114 20.81 11.68 -13.37
CA LEU A 114 20.07 10.45 -13.04
C LEU A 114 20.98 9.29 -12.64
N SER A 115 22.09 9.09 -13.34
CA SER A 115 23.08 8.04 -12.98
C SER A 115 23.66 8.27 -11.59
N LEU A 116 24.01 9.52 -11.24
CA LEU A 116 24.49 9.86 -9.90
C LEU A 116 23.43 9.61 -8.82
N VAL A 117 22.16 9.89 -9.10
CA VAL A 117 21.05 9.59 -8.17
C VAL A 117 20.91 8.09 -7.95
N VAL A 118 20.95 7.28 -9.02
CA VAL A 118 20.88 5.82 -8.90
C VAL A 118 22.07 5.27 -8.11
N ILE A 119 23.28 5.77 -8.38
CA ILE A 119 24.50 5.39 -7.65
C ILE A 119 24.40 5.79 -6.17
N ALA A 120 23.89 6.98 -5.85
CA ALA A 120 23.69 7.43 -4.48
C ALA A 120 22.67 6.55 -3.72
N ILE A 121 21.56 6.17 -4.38
CA ILE A 121 20.57 5.24 -3.81
C ILE A 121 21.19 3.85 -3.60
N ALA A 122 21.96 3.36 -4.57
CA ALA A 122 22.64 2.07 -4.47
C ALA A 122 23.67 2.06 -3.32
N LEU A 123 24.46 3.12 -3.18
CA LEU A 123 25.40 3.31 -2.07
C LEU A 123 24.66 3.36 -0.72
N GLY A 124 23.56 4.10 -0.62
CA GLY A 124 22.75 4.15 0.60
C GLY A 124 22.22 2.77 1.02
N LYS A 125 21.71 1.98 0.06
CA LYS A 125 21.29 0.59 0.31
C LYS A 125 22.45 -0.32 0.69
N MET A 126 23.59 -0.17 0.04
CA MET A 126 24.81 -0.93 0.35
C MET A 126 25.29 -0.64 1.78
N SER A 127 25.40 0.63 2.15
CA SER A 127 25.78 1.07 3.50
C SER A 127 24.78 0.59 4.54
N GLY A 128 23.47 0.71 4.30
CA GLY A 128 22.44 0.20 5.21
C GLY A 128 22.51 -1.31 5.42
N SER A 129 22.75 -2.08 4.35
CA SER A 129 22.96 -3.53 4.42
C SER A 129 24.22 -3.90 5.21
N LEU A 130 25.34 -3.18 5.00
CA LEU A 130 26.57 -3.39 5.77
C LEU A 130 26.36 -3.14 7.27
N ILE A 131 25.67 -2.05 7.61
CA ILE A 131 25.36 -1.69 9.01
C ILE A 131 24.46 -2.76 9.64
N HIS A 132 23.43 -3.21 8.93
CA HIS A 132 22.56 -4.29 9.41
C HIS A 132 23.34 -5.57 9.71
N PHE A 133 24.28 -5.93 8.82
CA PHE A 133 25.12 -7.12 9.00
C PHE A 133 26.13 -6.96 10.14
N TYR A 134 26.68 -5.75 10.33
CA TYR A 134 27.64 -5.44 11.40
C TYR A 134 26.98 -5.46 12.79
N PHE A 135 25.81 -4.82 12.92
CA PHE A 135 25.08 -4.76 14.20
C PHE A 135 24.31 -6.04 14.54
N ARG A 136 24.23 -7.01 13.61
CA ARG A 136 23.51 -8.30 13.78
C ARG A 136 22.08 -8.10 14.33
N TRP A 137 21.45 -6.99 13.94
CA TRP A 137 20.01 -6.82 14.09
C TRP A 137 19.27 -7.74 13.13
#